data_AF-A0A1M3PL57-F1
#
_entry.id   AF-A0A1M3PL57-F1
#
_cell.length_a   1.000
_cell.length_b   1.000
_cell.length_c   1.000
_cell.angle_alpha   90.00
_cell.angle_beta   90.00
_cell.angle_gamma   90.00
#
_symmetry.space_group_name_H-M   'P 1'
#
loop_
_entity.id
_entity.type
_entity.pdbx_description
1 polymer ?
#
loop_
_entity_poly.entity_id
_entity_poly.type
_entity_poly.pdbx_seq_one_letter_code
_entity_poly.pdbx_strand_id
1 'polypeptide(L)'
;MFAYRNGRDLAARPRGVFVIDLFGLSVAQVRERYPAIYQHLLATVKPHRDHNNRASYRNNWWLFGEQRSELRKALSGLTRYITTIETAKHRIFQFLPMSIVPDNKLACIALDDAYCLGVLSSRIHVAWATTSGGRLGVGDDPVYVKSRCFDPFPFPADVPEPLKHRLRTEAEALDALRKRVLAEYADLTLTKLYNVVETLRSGRALTPVERDLHDRGLGTLLRERHDAIDKLVAEAYGWPVDLADEDILLRLVALNAARAAEEARGLVRWLRPSFQAPDYQAPVAERLDLGEVPVALPDNVIPWPGSLPEQVRVVQSILAIAATPLTPQDVARSFQGKRAASVRPVLEALAGIGMARRLGNDRYAA
;
A
#
# COMPACT_ATOMS: atom_id res chain seq x y z
N MET A 1 12.76 -24.33 20.19
CA MET A 1 13.47 -23.95 18.96
C MET A 1 12.43 -23.63 17.90
N PHE A 2 12.66 -22.63 17.07
CA PHE A 2 11.73 -22.20 16.03
C PHE A 2 12.43 -22.20 14.68
N ALA A 3 11.70 -22.52 13.61
CA ALA A 3 12.26 -22.46 12.26
C ALA A 3 12.60 -21.00 11.93
N TYR A 4 13.74 -20.78 11.28
CA TYR A 4 14.24 -19.45 10.94
C TYR A 4 14.28 -19.27 9.42
N ARG A 5 13.91 -18.08 8.93
CA ARG A 5 13.98 -17.74 7.50
C ARG A 5 14.56 -16.36 7.29
N ASN A 6 15.51 -16.25 6.37
CA ASN A 6 15.98 -14.99 5.82
C ASN A 6 15.61 -14.85 4.34
N GLY A 7 16.04 -13.76 3.70
CA GLY A 7 15.74 -13.50 2.29
C GLY A 7 16.10 -14.66 1.34
N ARG A 8 17.24 -15.33 1.56
CA ARG A 8 17.62 -16.51 0.75
C ARG A 8 16.64 -17.66 0.92
N ASP A 9 16.12 -17.87 2.14
CA ASP A 9 15.16 -18.94 2.42
C ASP A 9 13.74 -18.62 1.91
N LEU A 10 13.43 -17.36 1.59
CA LEU A 10 12.18 -16.98 0.91
C LEU A 10 12.33 -17.03 -0.61
N ALA A 11 13.49 -16.61 -1.13
CA ALA A 11 13.76 -16.58 -2.57
C ALA A 11 14.04 -17.96 -3.17
N ALA A 12 14.37 -18.95 -2.35
CA ALA A 12 14.75 -20.29 -2.78
C ALA A 12 14.37 -21.33 -1.72
N ARG A 13 14.84 -22.57 -1.89
CA ARG A 13 14.64 -23.62 -0.90
C ARG A 13 15.23 -23.23 0.47
N PRO A 14 14.47 -23.35 1.58
CA PRO A 14 14.97 -23.04 2.90
C PRO A 14 16.13 -23.92 3.34
N ARG A 15 17.10 -23.34 4.07
CA ARG A 15 18.29 -24.04 4.59
C ARG A 15 18.04 -24.99 5.77
N GLY A 16 16.82 -25.01 6.33
CA GLY A 16 16.51 -25.81 7.51
C GLY A 16 17.15 -25.31 8.81
N VAL A 17 17.45 -24.00 8.90
CA VAL A 17 18.02 -23.37 10.10
C VAL A 17 16.94 -23.10 11.14
N PHE A 18 17.32 -23.20 12.41
CA PHE A 18 16.48 -22.93 13.58
C PHE A 18 17.11 -21.90 14.49
N VAL A 19 16.27 -21.26 15.31
CA VAL A 19 16.70 -20.32 16.34
C VAL A 19 16.17 -20.70 17.72
N ILE A 20 16.95 -20.39 18.76
CA ILE A 20 16.54 -20.48 20.15
C ILE A 20 15.92 -19.12 20.52
N ASP A 21 14.60 -19.09 20.62
CA ASP A 21 13.84 -17.94 21.10
C ASP A 21 13.23 -18.28 22.47
N LEU A 22 13.64 -17.54 23.49
CA LEU A 22 13.23 -17.73 24.89
C LEU A 22 12.38 -16.55 25.40
N PHE A 23 11.81 -15.75 24.48
CA PHE A 23 10.94 -14.63 24.82
C PHE A 23 9.86 -15.04 25.82
N GLY A 24 9.69 -14.23 26.87
CA GLY A 24 8.73 -14.46 27.95
C GLY A 24 9.21 -15.39 29.07
N LEU A 25 10.41 -15.99 28.97
CA LEU A 25 10.97 -16.85 30.03
C LEU A 25 12.05 -16.13 30.84
N SER A 26 12.00 -16.29 32.16
CA SER A 26 13.10 -15.96 33.05
C SER A 26 14.25 -16.96 32.92
N VAL A 27 15.47 -16.55 33.25
CA VAL A 27 16.64 -17.44 33.25
C VAL A 27 16.46 -18.67 34.14
N ALA A 28 15.77 -18.53 35.27
CA ALA A 28 15.47 -19.63 36.18
C ALA A 28 14.57 -20.68 35.51
N GLN A 29 13.51 -20.23 34.82
CA GLN A 29 12.63 -21.12 34.05
C GLN A 29 13.37 -21.80 32.90
N VAL A 30 14.28 -21.09 32.23
CA VAL A 30 15.12 -21.69 31.16
C VAL A 30 16.03 -22.78 31.73
N ARG A 31 16.67 -22.53 32.88
CA ARG A 31 17.53 -23.50 33.56
C ARG A 31 16.76 -24.75 33.99
N GLU A 32 15.57 -24.57 34.54
CA GLU A 32 14.74 -25.67 35.06
C GLU A 32 14.09 -26.49 33.94
N ARG A 33 13.45 -25.82 32.97
CA ARG A 33 12.67 -26.48 31.91
C ARG A 33 13.49 -26.91 30.71
N TYR A 34 14.61 -26.21 30.45
CA TYR A 34 15.46 -26.42 29.27
C TYR A 34 16.96 -26.43 29.63
N PRO A 35 17.42 -27.34 30.51
CA PRO A 35 18.78 -27.33 31.05
C PRO A 35 19.87 -27.41 29.96
N ALA A 36 19.65 -28.16 28.88
CA ALA A 36 20.59 -28.24 27.76
C ALA A 36 20.70 -26.91 26.99
N ILE A 37 19.58 -26.20 26.78
CA ILE A 37 19.58 -24.87 26.16
C ILE A 37 20.28 -23.87 27.06
N TYR A 38 19.98 -23.90 28.36
CA TYR A 38 20.63 -23.05 29.36
C TYR A 38 22.16 -23.25 29.33
N GLN A 39 22.63 -24.50 29.42
CA GLN A 39 24.05 -24.84 29.38
C GLN A 39 24.72 -24.35 28.09
N HIS A 40 24.07 -24.55 26.95
CA HIS A 40 24.58 -24.08 25.66
C HIS A 40 24.73 -22.56 25.65
N LEU A 41 23.67 -21.81 25.97
CA LEU A 41 23.72 -20.35 25.97
C LEU A 41 24.70 -19.80 27.01
N LEU A 42 24.84 -20.46 28.16
CA LEU A 42 25.79 -20.08 29.19
C LEU A 42 27.23 -20.20 28.68
N ALA A 43 27.54 -21.26 27.92
CA ALA A 43 28.86 -21.49 27.36
C ALA A 43 29.17 -20.63 26.11
N THR A 44 28.16 -20.37 25.27
CA THR A 44 28.39 -19.77 23.93
C THR A 44 27.90 -18.35 23.78
N VAL A 45 26.93 -17.89 24.59
CA VAL A 45 26.31 -16.56 24.44
C VAL A 45 26.69 -15.64 25.60
N LYS A 46 26.67 -16.13 26.84
CA LYS A 46 26.95 -15.31 28.02
C LYS A 46 28.33 -14.63 27.98
N PRO A 47 29.44 -15.30 27.61
CA PRO A 47 30.76 -14.66 27.57
C PRO A 47 30.80 -13.45 26.63
N HIS A 48 30.13 -13.52 25.48
CA HIS A 48 30.01 -12.38 24.56
C HIS A 48 29.08 -11.30 25.10
N ARG A 49 27.97 -11.69 25.73
CA ARG A 49 27.00 -10.74 26.30
C ARG A 49 27.59 -9.95 27.46
N ASP A 50 28.42 -10.55 28.32
CA ASP A 50 29.02 -9.89 29.49
C ASP A 50 29.86 -8.64 29.11
N HIS A 51 30.46 -8.64 27.92
CA HIS A 51 31.24 -7.51 27.38
C HIS A 51 30.39 -6.45 26.65
N ASN A 52 29.07 -6.63 26.55
CA ASN A 52 28.22 -5.70 25.81
C ASN A 52 28.01 -4.41 26.61
N ASN A 53 28.13 -3.24 25.98
CA ASN A 53 27.94 -1.94 26.66
C ASN A 53 26.55 -1.75 27.28
N ARG A 54 25.50 -2.36 26.70
CA ARG A 54 24.12 -2.22 27.19
C ARG A 54 23.84 -3.18 28.34
N ALA A 55 23.55 -2.63 29.53
CA ALA A 55 23.25 -3.42 30.73
C ALA A 55 22.08 -4.40 30.54
N SER A 56 21.05 -4.00 29.78
CA SER A 56 19.91 -4.87 29.47
C SER A 56 20.33 -6.15 28.73
N TYR A 57 21.33 -6.09 27.85
CA TYR A 57 21.82 -7.24 27.10
C TYR A 57 22.72 -8.13 27.95
N ARG A 58 23.47 -7.55 28.90
CA ARG A 58 24.26 -8.31 29.88
C ARG A 58 23.35 -9.05 30.85
N ASN A 59 22.38 -8.32 31.43
CA ASN A 59 21.51 -8.84 32.47
C ASN A 59 20.48 -9.85 31.92
N ASN A 60 20.08 -9.72 30.65
CA ASN A 60 19.14 -10.63 29.98
C ASN A 60 19.83 -11.42 28.86
N TRP A 61 21.04 -11.91 29.11
CA TRP A 61 21.92 -12.53 28.11
C TRP A 61 21.31 -13.72 27.35
N TRP A 62 20.32 -14.41 27.93
CA TRP A 62 19.61 -15.54 27.31
C TRP A 62 18.52 -15.12 26.32
N LEU A 63 18.16 -13.83 26.26
CA LEU A 63 17.17 -13.28 25.35
C LEU A 63 17.85 -12.61 24.14
N PHE A 64 17.09 -12.42 23.06
CA PHE A 64 17.53 -11.53 22.00
C PHE A 64 17.68 -10.10 22.53
N GLY A 65 18.65 -9.37 21.97
CA GLY A 65 18.90 -7.98 22.37
C GLY A 65 17.66 -7.11 22.11
N GLU A 66 17.12 -7.22 20.90
CA GLU A 66 15.83 -6.62 20.55
C GLU A 66 14.78 -7.72 20.47
N GLN A 67 13.81 -7.68 21.38
CA GLN A 67 12.80 -8.73 21.49
C GLN A 67 11.66 -8.61 20.49
N ARG A 68 11.59 -7.49 19.74
CA ARG A 68 10.55 -7.19 18.74
C ARG A 68 9.12 -7.32 19.32
N SER A 69 8.90 -6.72 20.49
CA SER A 69 7.61 -6.76 21.20
C SER A 69 6.43 -6.33 20.32
N GLU A 70 6.58 -5.27 19.54
CA GLU A 70 5.50 -4.75 18.68
C GLU A 70 5.13 -5.71 17.55
N LEU A 71 6.13 -6.36 16.93
CA LEU A 71 5.88 -7.40 15.94
C LEU A 71 5.15 -8.58 16.59
N ARG A 72 5.59 -9.04 17.75
CA ARG A 72 4.95 -10.16 18.46
C ARG A 72 3.51 -9.85 18.84
N LYS A 73 3.22 -8.64 19.33
CA LYS A 73 1.86 -8.17 19.61
C LYS A 73 1.00 -8.17 18.35
N ALA A 74 1.51 -7.60 17.26
CA ALA A 74 0.79 -7.52 15.98
C ALA A 74 0.49 -8.90 15.39
N LEU A 75 1.42 -9.85 15.54
CA LEU A 75 1.25 -11.21 15.07
C LEU A 75 0.40 -12.10 15.98
N SER A 76 0.04 -11.62 17.17
CA SER A 76 -0.79 -12.38 18.10
C SER A 76 -2.16 -12.73 17.50
N GLY A 77 -2.59 -13.97 17.72
CA GLY A 77 -3.85 -14.52 17.20
C GLY A 77 -3.86 -14.85 15.71
N LEU A 78 -2.78 -14.57 14.97
CA LEU A 78 -2.65 -14.98 13.57
C LEU A 78 -2.12 -16.42 13.48
N THR A 79 -2.39 -17.09 12.35
CA THR A 79 -1.80 -18.39 12.02
C THR A 79 -0.65 -18.26 11.00
N ARG A 80 -0.65 -17.16 10.24
CA ARG A 80 0.34 -16.80 9.23
C ARG A 80 0.37 -15.28 9.06
N TYR A 81 1.40 -14.77 8.40
CA TYR A 81 1.55 -13.35 8.11
C TYR A 81 2.25 -13.14 6.77
N ILE A 82 2.08 -11.97 6.17
CA ILE A 82 2.69 -11.64 4.88
C ILE A 82 4.13 -11.18 5.11
N THR A 83 5.03 -11.61 4.23
CA THR A 83 6.45 -11.22 4.26
C THR A 83 6.95 -10.85 2.87
N THR A 84 7.92 -9.94 2.82
CA THR A 84 8.70 -9.63 1.62
C THR A 84 10.16 -9.38 2.00
N ILE A 85 11.09 -9.71 1.11
CA ILE A 85 12.52 -9.47 1.29
C ILE A 85 12.80 -7.99 1.13
N GLU A 86 13.47 -7.31 2.06
CA GLU A 86 13.70 -5.86 1.95
C GLU A 86 14.36 -5.48 0.61
N THR A 87 15.53 -6.04 0.31
CA THR A 87 16.28 -5.78 -0.93
C THR A 87 16.14 -6.96 -1.90
N ALA A 88 15.49 -6.73 -3.04
CA ALA A 88 15.32 -7.76 -4.07
C ALA A 88 15.02 -7.14 -5.44
N LYS A 89 15.60 -7.72 -6.50
CA LYS A 89 15.29 -7.38 -7.91
C LYS A 89 13.77 -7.41 -8.18
N HIS A 90 13.12 -8.50 -7.75
CA HIS A 90 11.69 -8.71 -7.92
C HIS A 90 10.97 -8.51 -6.60
N ARG A 91 9.92 -7.67 -6.60
CA ARG A 91 9.09 -7.44 -5.43
C ARG A 91 8.07 -8.56 -5.28
N ILE A 92 8.32 -9.44 -4.31
CA ILE A 92 7.46 -10.62 -4.08
C ILE A 92 6.97 -10.63 -2.64
N PHE A 93 5.66 -10.79 -2.48
CA PHE A 93 5.00 -11.03 -1.21
C PHE A 93 4.55 -12.48 -1.12
N GLN A 94 4.66 -13.06 0.07
CA GLN A 94 4.25 -14.44 0.35
C GLN A 94 3.84 -14.61 1.80
N PHE A 95 3.02 -15.63 2.07
CA PHE A 95 2.68 -15.99 3.44
C PHE A 95 3.82 -16.77 4.12
N LEU A 96 4.06 -16.45 5.38
CA LEU A 96 4.92 -17.21 6.28
C LEU A 96 4.10 -17.70 7.50
N PRO A 97 4.17 -18.99 7.87
CA PRO A 97 3.49 -19.49 9.07
C PRO A 97 4.01 -18.83 10.34
N MET A 98 3.14 -18.70 11.35
CA MET A 98 3.51 -18.12 12.66
C MET A 98 4.57 -18.91 13.43
N SER A 99 4.76 -20.19 13.10
CA SER A 99 5.82 -21.03 13.68
C SER A 99 7.24 -20.67 13.21
N ILE A 100 7.35 -19.74 12.25
CA ILE A 100 8.62 -19.36 11.64
C ILE A 100 9.00 -17.94 12.05
N VAL A 101 10.23 -17.80 12.55
CA VAL A 101 10.84 -16.53 12.94
C VAL A 101 11.52 -15.88 11.72
N PRO A 102 11.19 -14.62 11.41
CA PRO A 102 11.77 -13.90 10.29
C PRO A 102 13.10 -13.22 10.68
N ASP A 103 14.03 -13.18 9.73
CA ASP A 103 15.26 -12.39 9.79
C ASP A 103 14.99 -10.87 9.75
N ASN A 104 15.98 -10.07 10.15
CA ASN A 104 15.89 -8.61 10.14
C ASN A 104 15.78 -7.99 8.75
N LYS A 105 16.15 -8.72 7.68
CA LYS A 105 16.02 -8.26 6.28
C LYS A 105 14.69 -8.64 5.63
N LEU A 106 13.68 -8.96 6.43
CA LEU A 106 12.33 -9.22 5.98
C LEU A 106 11.36 -8.17 6.54
N ALA A 107 10.61 -7.54 5.65
CA ALA A 107 9.45 -6.75 6.06
C ALA A 107 8.29 -7.69 6.37
N CYS A 108 7.80 -7.63 7.61
CA CYS A 108 6.70 -8.46 8.09
C CYS A 108 5.43 -7.62 8.22
N ILE A 109 4.35 -8.10 7.61
CA ILE A 109 3.04 -7.44 7.57
C ILE A 109 2.05 -8.35 8.29
N ALA A 110 1.53 -7.90 9.43
CA ALA A 110 0.66 -8.67 10.32
C ALA A 110 -0.79 -8.75 9.80
N LEU A 111 -0.94 -9.28 8.59
CA LEU A 111 -2.20 -9.57 7.91
C LEU A 111 -2.16 -11.03 7.44
N ASP A 112 -3.25 -11.77 7.65
CA ASP A 112 -3.41 -13.18 7.29
C ASP A 112 -4.42 -13.43 6.15
N ASP A 113 -5.11 -12.36 5.71
CA ASP A 113 -6.06 -12.39 4.60
C ASP A 113 -5.34 -12.30 3.25
N ALA A 114 -5.61 -13.28 2.37
CA ALA A 114 -5.07 -13.33 1.01
C ALA A 114 -5.55 -12.18 0.11
N TYR A 115 -6.62 -11.48 0.47
CA TYR A 115 -7.02 -10.24 -0.19
C TYR A 115 -5.89 -9.21 -0.12
N CYS A 116 -5.31 -9.03 1.07
CA CYS A 116 -4.19 -8.11 1.27
C CYS A 116 -2.94 -8.60 0.53
N LEU A 117 -2.69 -9.91 0.51
CA LEU A 117 -1.61 -10.49 -0.28
C LEU A 117 -1.77 -10.20 -1.78
N GLY A 118 -2.99 -10.30 -2.31
CA GLY A 118 -3.31 -10.00 -3.70
C GLY A 118 -3.07 -8.53 -4.03
N VAL A 119 -3.58 -7.61 -3.20
CA VAL A 119 -3.36 -6.17 -3.39
C VAL A 119 -1.86 -5.85 -3.37
N LEU A 120 -1.11 -6.35 -2.39
CA LEU A 120 0.34 -6.15 -2.30
C LEU A 120 1.11 -6.80 -3.46
N SER A 121 0.60 -7.88 -4.04
CA SER A 121 1.25 -8.57 -5.17
C SER A 121 0.95 -7.93 -6.52
N SER A 122 0.01 -6.99 -6.59
CA SER A 122 -0.39 -6.34 -7.84
C SER A 122 0.67 -5.39 -8.39
N ARG A 123 0.63 -5.18 -9.71
CA ARG A 123 1.39 -4.14 -10.42
C ARG A 123 1.19 -2.76 -9.81
N ILE A 124 -0.01 -2.44 -9.32
CA ILE A 124 -0.30 -1.14 -8.68
C ILE A 124 0.57 -0.93 -7.43
N HIS A 125 0.64 -1.92 -6.54
CA HIS A 125 1.52 -1.82 -5.36
C HIS A 125 2.99 -1.92 -5.72
N VAL A 126 3.36 -2.74 -6.71
CA VAL A 126 4.76 -2.89 -7.14
C VAL A 126 5.29 -1.58 -7.73
N ALA A 127 4.52 -0.88 -8.57
CA ALA A 127 4.87 0.44 -9.10
C ALA A 127 5.07 1.44 -7.96
N TRP A 128 4.13 1.51 -7.01
CA TRP A 128 4.24 2.35 -5.82
C TRP A 128 5.50 2.06 -4.99
N ALA A 129 5.73 0.79 -4.67
CA ALA A 129 6.83 0.37 -3.80
C ALA A 129 8.19 0.58 -4.46
N THR A 130 8.29 0.42 -5.78
CA THR A 130 9.53 0.61 -6.54
C THR A 130 9.91 2.09 -6.63
N THR A 131 8.93 2.98 -6.83
CA THR A 131 9.17 4.44 -6.89
C THR A 131 9.37 5.05 -5.51
N SER A 132 8.56 4.66 -4.53
CA SER A 132 8.59 5.22 -3.17
C SER A 132 9.66 4.59 -2.29
N GLY A 133 10.21 3.44 -2.67
CA GLY A 133 11.22 2.71 -1.93
C GLY A 133 12.61 3.35 -1.95
N GLY A 134 13.58 2.58 -1.45
CA GLY A 134 15.00 2.90 -1.62
C GLY A 134 15.62 2.05 -2.73
N ARG A 135 16.91 2.27 -3.00
CA ARG A 135 17.73 1.38 -3.83
C ARG A 135 19.06 1.10 -3.15
N LEU A 136 19.65 -0.07 -3.40
CA LEU A 136 20.90 -0.48 -2.75
C LEU A 136 21.74 -1.39 -3.63
N GLY A 137 23.06 -1.21 -3.55
CA GLY A 137 24.07 -2.10 -4.15
C GLY A 137 24.42 -1.75 -5.59
N VAL A 138 25.35 -2.52 -6.17
CA VAL A 138 25.85 -2.32 -7.55
C VAL A 138 24.76 -2.58 -8.59
N GLY A 139 23.82 -3.47 -8.30
CA GLY A 139 22.67 -3.77 -9.17
C GLY A 139 21.51 -2.79 -9.06
N ASP A 140 21.62 -1.76 -8.19
CA ASP A 140 20.56 -0.79 -7.92
C ASP A 140 19.21 -1.45 -7.53
N ASP A 141 19.29 -2.51 -6.73
CA ASP A 141 18.14 -3.35 -6.40
C ASP A 141 17.12 -2.58 -5.53
N PRO A 142 15.81 -2.68 -5.83
CA PRO A 142 14.76 -2.04 -5.05
C PRO A 142 14.75 -2.48 -3.58
N VAL A 143 14.63 -1.51 -2.67
CA VAL A 143 14.52 -1.71 -1.21
C VAL A 143 13.14 -1.32 -0.71
N TYR A 144 12.46 -2.26 -0.04
CA TYR A 144 11.16 -2.05 0.58
C TYR A 144 11.29 -1.42 1.95
N VAL A 145 11.22 -0.10 2.01
CA VAL A 145 11.23 0.64 3.26
C VAL A 145 9.79 0.75 3.75
N LYS A 146 9.42 0.01 4.81
CA LYS A 146 8.04 -0.04 5.35
C LYS A 146 7.37 1.34 5.41
N SER A 147 8.05 2.32 6.00
CA SER A 147 7.53 3.68 6.21
C SER A 147 7.29 4.49 4.94
N ARG A 148 7.86 4.08 3.81
CA ARG A 148 7.68 4.74 2.51
C ARG A 148 6.85 3.91 1.53
N CYS A 149 6.86 2.58 1.69
CA CYS A 149 6.13 1.68 0.80
C CYS A 149 4.79 1.27 1.40
N PHE A 150 4.76 0.60 2.55
CA PHE A 150 3.51 0.04 3.11
C PHE A 150 2.68 1.07 3.84
N ASP A 151 3.29 1.83 4.75
CA ASP A 151 2.58 2.74 5.64
C ASP A 151 1.75 3.81 4.89
N PRO A 152 2.26 4.45 3.82
CA PRO A 152 1.49 5.44 3.07
C PRO A 152 0.66 4.83 1.93
N PHE A 153 0.71 3.51 1.68
CA PHE A 153 0.00 2.93 0.54
C PHE A 153 -1.52 2.92 0.76
N PRO A 154 -2.30 3.62 -0.08
CA PRO A 154 -3.74 3.69 0.11
C PRO A 154 -4.43 2.46 -0.47
N PHE A 155 -4.70 1.46 0.36
CA PHE A 155 -5.42 0.25 -0.05
C PHE A 155 -6.78 0.56 -0.71
N PRO A 156 -7.26 -0.29 -1.65
CA PRO A 156 -8.57 -0.12 -2.22
C PRO A 156 -9.61 -0.33 -1.13
N ALA A 157 -10.66 0.48 -1.17
CA ALA A 157 -11.64 0.55 -0.11
C ALA A 157 -13.06 0.40 -0.67
N ASP A 158 -14.02 0.05 0.19
CA ASP A 158 -15.42 -0.21 -0.21
C ASP A 158 -15.56 -1.33 -1.26
N VAL A 159 -14.59 -2.25 -1.29
CA VAL A 159 -14.53 -3.36 -2.25
C VAL A 159 -15.60 -4.42 -1.92
N PRO A 160 -16.47 -4.79 -2.88
CA PRO A 160 -17.50 -5.81 -2.66
C PRO A 160 -16.91 -7.17 -2.30
N GLU A 161 -17.58 -7.90 -1.41
CA GLU A 161 -17.11 -9.21 -0.93
C GLU A 161 -16.89 -10.24 -2.06
N PRO A 162 -17.73 -10.34 -3.11
CA PRO A 162 -17.47 -11.23 -4.23
C PRO A 162 -16.15 -10.94 -4.96
N LEU A 163 -15.77 -9.67 -5.07
CA LEU A 163 -14.51 -9.25 -5.69
C LEU A 163 -13.32 -9.57 -4.77
N LYS A 164 -13.46 -9.31 -3.46
CA LYS A 164 -12.45 -9.72 -2.46
C LYS A 164 -12.21 -11.22 -2.48
N HIS A 165 -13.27 -12.02 -2.55
CA HIS A 165 -13.18 -13.48 -2.62
C HIS A 165 -12.42 -13.96 -3.86
N ARG A 166 -12.73 -13.42 -5.05
CA ARG A 166 -11.98 -13.72 -6.28
C ARG A 166 -10.49 -13.40 -6.13
N LEU A 167 -10.17 -12.23 -5.54
CA LEU A 167 -8.78 -11.83 -5.32
C LEU A 167 -8.05 -12.73 -4.31
N ARG A 168 -8.73 -13.15 -3.22
CA ARG A 168 -8.19 -14.14 -2.27
C ARG A 168 -7.81 -15.44 -2.97
N THR A 169 -8.71 -15.97 -3.79
CA THR A 169 -8.49 -17.24 -4.50
C THR A 169 -7.24 -17.17 -5.38
N GLU A 170 -7.07 -16.10 -6.16
CA GLU A 170 -5.88 -15.96 -7.01
C GLU A 170 -4.60 -15.76 -6.21
N ALA A 171 -4.64 -14.97 -5.13
CA ALA A 171 -3.48 -14.72 -4.29
C ALA A 171 -3.02 -15.98 -3.54
N GLU A 172 -3.94 -16.78 -2.98
CA GLU A 172 -3.64 -18.08 -2.36
C GLU A 172 -3.01 -19.03 -3.37
N ALA A 173 -3.61 -19.14 -4.54
CA ALA A 173 -3.16 -20.07 -5.55
C ALA A 173 -1.79 -19.67 -6.13
N LEU A 174 -1.50 -18.37 -6.23
CA LEU A 174 -0.19 -17.86 -6.62
C LEU A 174 0.89 -18.15 -5.56
N ASP A 175 0.60 -17.94 -4.28
CA ASP A 175 1.51 -18.27 -3.17
C ASP A 175 1.78 -19.78 -3.10
N ALA A 176 0.73 -20.59 -3.21
CA ALA A 176 0.83 -22.05 -3.22
C ALA A 176 1.61 -22.57 -4.43
N LEU A 177 1.39 -22.01 -5.63
CA LEU A 177 2.10 -22.38 -6.85
C LEU A 177 3.60 -22.16 -6.72
N ARG A 178 4.02 -20.97 -6.27
CA ARG A 178 5.44 -20.65 -6.06
C ARG A 178 6.09 -21.62 -5.07
N LYS A 179 5.42 -21.89 -3.95
CA LYS A 179 5.92 -22.82 -2.91
C LYS A 179 6.05 -24.25 -3.43
N ARG A 180 5.08 -24.73 -4.22
CA ARG A 180 5.11 -26.05 -4.84
C ARG A 180 6.30 -26.19 -5.79
N VAL A 181 6.46 -25.23 -6.70
CA VAL A 181 7.56 -25.22 -7.68
C VAL A 181 8.93 -25.24 -6.99
N LEU A 182 9.14 -24.41 -5.96
CA LEU A 182 10.41 -24.38 -5.23
C LEU A 182 10.66 -25.63 -4.36
N ALA A 183 9.60 -26.32 -3.94
CA ALA A 183 9.72 -27.58 -3.20
C ALA A 183 10.10 -28.74 -4.13
N GLU A 184 9.60 -28.74 -5.36
CA GLU A 184 9.84 -29.76 -6.38
C GLU A 184 11.22 -29.62 -7.03
N TYR A 185 11.63 -28.38 -7.38
CA TYR A 185 12.87 -28.11 -8.12
C TYR A 185 13.87 -27.31 -7.28
N ALA A 186 14.87 -28.01 -6.74
CA ALA A 186 15.84 -27.42 -5.81
C ALA A 186 16.76 -26.36 -6.45
N ASP A 187 16.94 -26.37 -7.77
CA ASP A 187 17.76 -25.41 -8.51
C ASP A 187 17.00 -24.12 -8.90
N LEU A 188 15.67 -24.13 -8.78
CA LEU A 188 14.83 -22.96 -9.05
C LEU A 188 14.85 -21.97 -7.89
N THR A 189 14.76 -20.69 -8.24
CA THR A 189 14.61 -19.58 -7.30
C THR A 189 13.52 -18.65 -7.82
N LEU A 190 12.89 -17.90 -6.93
CA LEU A 190 11.92 -16.87 -7.31
C LEU A 190 12.54 -15.88 -8.30
N THR A 191 13.80 -15.49 -8.13
CA THR A 191 14.47 -14.60 -9.09
C THR A 191 14.51 -15.20 -10.50
N LYS A 192 14.85 -16.48 -10.64
CA LYS A 192 14.85 -17.16 -11.95
C LYS A 192 13.44 -17.21 -12.55
N LEU A 193 12.45 -17.60 -11.75
CA LEU A 193 11.05 -17.68 -12.20
C LEU A 193 10.55 -16.32 -12.71
N TYR A 194 10.86 -15.24 -11.99
CA TYR A 194 10.37 -13.92 -12.36
C TYR A 194 11.12 -13.27 -13.51
N ASN A 195 12.41 -13.59 -13.71
CA ASN A 195 13.11 -13.21 -14.96
C ASN A 195 12.41 -13.82 -16.19
N VAL A 196 11.92 -15.06 -16.08
CA VAL A 196 11.15 -15.71 -17.15
C VAL A 196 9.80 -15.01 -17.33
N VAL A 197 9.08 -14.69 -16.24
CA VAL A 197 7.80 -13.96 -16.32
C VAL A 197 7.97 -12.58 -16.97
N GLU A 198 9.01 -11.82 -16.63
CA GLU A 198 9.34 -10.55 -17.31
C GLU A 198 9.60 -10.75 -18.80
N THR A 199 10.35 -11.80 -19.15
CA THR A 199 10.61 -12.13 -20.56
C THR A 199 9.32 -12.42 -21.30
N LEU A 200 8.41 -13.21 -20.71
CA LEU A 200 7.09 -13.46 -21.28
C LEU A 200 6.26 -12.18 -21.45
N ARG A 201 6.33 -11.25 -20.49
CA ARG A 201 5.62 -9.95 -20.56
C ARG A 201 6.20 -9.04 -21.64
N SER A 202 7.51 -9.10 -21.89
CA SER A 202 8.17 -8.31 -22.94
C SER A 202 7.89 -8.79 -24.37
N GLY A 203 7.31 -9.99 -24.53
CA GLY A 203 7.10 -10.62 -25.84
C GLY A 203 8.38 -11.15 -26.50
N ARG A 204 9.53 -11.05 -25.84
CA ARG A 204 10.81 -11.62 -26.32
C ARG A 204 10.75 -13.16 -26.31
N ALA A 205 11.32 -13.78 -27.34
CA ALA A 205 11.48 -15.23 -27.39
C ALA A 205 12.37 -15.76 -26.25
N LEU A 206 11.94 -16.85 -25.61
CA LEU A 206 12.70 -17.56 -24.59
C LEU A 206 13.89 -18.30 -25.22
N THR A 207 15.07 -18.15 -24.61
CA THR A 207 16.23 -19.01 -24.88
C THR A 207 15.95 -20.46 -24.46
N PRO A 208 16.76 -21.46 -24.90
CA PRO A 208 16.56 -22.85 -24.47
C PRO A 208 16.60 -23.03 -22.94
N VAL A 209 17.49 -22.31 -22.25
CA VAL A 209 17.58 -22.34 -20.78
C VAL A 209 16.34 -21.71 -20.13
N GLU A 210 15.88 -20.56 -20.64
CA GLU A 210 14.66 -19.93 -20.14
C GLU A 210 13.41 -20.76 -20.41
N ARG A 211 13.39 -21.55 -21.48
CA ARG A 211 12.30 -22.48 -21.81
C ARG A 211 12.22 -23.65 -20.83
N ASP A 212 13.34 -24.26 -20.47
CA ASP A 212 13.37 -25.27 -19.40
C ASP A 212 12.88 -24.68 -18.06
N LEU A 213 13.38 -23.49 -17.69
CA LEU A 213 12.93 -22.79 -16.48
C LEU A 213 11.44 -22.42 -16.53
N HIS A 214 10.94 -22.04 -17.70
CA HIS A 214 9.53 -21.76 -17.93
C HIS A 214 8.66 -22.99 -17.69
N ASP A 215 9.04 -24.12 -18.26
CA ASP A 215 8.23 -25.34 -18.22
C ASP A 215 8.19 -25.93 -16.80
N ARG A 216 9.36 -26.10 -16.16
CA ARG A 216 9.45 -26.57 -14.75
C ARG A 216 8.89 -25.56 -13.75
N GLY A 217 9.06 -24.28 -14.06
CA GLY A 217 8.61 -23.17 -13.25
C GLY A 217 7.13 -22.82 -13.40
N LEU A 218 6.44 -23.43 -14.35
CA LEU A 218 5.05 -23.11 -14.73
C LEU A 218 4.87 -21.61 -15.04
N GLY A 219 5.80 -21.06 -15.83
CA GLY A 219 5.94 -19.62 -16.10
C GLY A 219 4.67 -18.97 -16.68
N THR A 220 4.01 -19.61 -17.66
CA THR A 220 2.71 -19.14 -18.18
C THR A 220 1.67 -19.01 -17.08
N LEU A 221 1.51 -20.03 -16.24
CA LEU A 221 0.50 -20.03 -15.17
C LEU A 221 0.83 -18.99 -14.09
N LEU A 222 2.11 -18.78 -13.77
CA LEU A 222 2.53 -17.70 -12.88
C LEU A 222 2.14 -16.32 -13.45
N ARG A 223 2.38 -16.10 -14.74
CA ARG A 223 2.00 -14.86 -15.43
C ARG A 223 0.49 -14.66 -15.41
N GLU A 224 -0.28 -15.67 -15.81
CA GLU A 224 -1.75 -15.61 -15.85
C GLU A 224 -2.36 -15.25 -14.49
N ARG A 225 -1.82 -15.81 -13.39
CA ARG A 225 -2.29 -15.48 -12.04
C ARG A 225 -1.96 -14.04 -11.65
N HIS A 226 -0.79 -13.53 -12.02
CA HIS A 226 -0.46 -12.12 -11.82
C HIS A 226 -1.39 -11.22 -12.63
N ASP A 227 -1.62 -11.54 -13.89
CA ASP A 227 -2.50 -10.75 -14.75
C ASP A 227 -3.95 -10.76 -14.24
N ALA A 228 -4.41 -11.89 -13.67
CA ALA A 228 -5.71 -11.98 -12.99
C ALA A 228 -5.77 -11.12 -11.73
N ILE A 229 -4.73 -11.14 -10.88
CA ILE A 229 -4.62 -10.28 -9.70
C ILE A 229 -4.62 -8.80 -10.11
N ASP A 230 -3.82 -8.43 -11.11
CA ASP A 230 -3.70 -7.06 -11.62
C ASP A 230 -5.07 -6.54 -12.09
N LYS A 231 -5.83 -7.36 -12.83
CA LYS A 231 -7.19 -7.02 -13.25
C LYS A 231 -8.15 -6.85 -12.07
N LEU A 232 -8.14 -7.77 -11.12
CA LEU A 232 -9.04 -7.73 -9.95
C LEU A 232 -8.73 -6.55 -9.02
N VAL A 233 -7.46 -6.18 -8.88
CA VAL A 233 -7.05 -5.03 -8.07
C VAL A 233 -7.39 -3.73 -8.78
N ALA A 234 -7.19 -3.62 -10.10
CA ALA A 234 -7.67 -2.47 -10.87
C ALA A 234 -9.20 -2.31 -10.74
N GLU A 235 -9.97 -3.40 -10.84
CA GLU A 235 -11.42 -3.42 -10.59
C GLU A 235 -11.75 -2.95 -9.16
N ALA A 236 -10.97 -3.37 -8.15
CA ALA A 236 -11.16 -2.97 -6.76
C ALA A 236 -10.88 -1.48 -6.51
N TYR A 237 -10.01 -0.85 -7.31
CA TYR A 237 -9.80 0.60 -7.31
C TYR A 237 -10.80 1.36 -8.19
N GLY A 238 -11.56 0.66 -9.05
CA GLY A 238 -12.38 1.27 -10.09
C GLY A 238 -11.56 1.89 -11.22
N TRP A 239 -10.37 1.36 -11.50
CA TRP A 239 -9.42 1.89 -12.49
C TRP A 239 -9.32 0.99 -13.73
N PRO A 240 -8.90 1.54 -14.89
CA PRO A 240 -8.51 0.74 -16.04
C PRO A 240 -7.34 -0.19 -15.71
N VAL A 241 -7.31 -1.37 -16.34
CA VAL A 241 -6.28 -2.41 -16.10
C VAL A 241 -4.94 -2.04 -16.75
N ASP A 242 -4.99 -1.28 -17.83
CA ASP A 242 -3.88 -0.95 -18.74
C ASP A 242 -3.27 0.44 -18.47
N LEU A 243 -3.53 1.05 -17.31
CA LEU A 243 -2.90 2.31 -16.91
C LEU A 243 -1.37 2.22 -17.00
N ALA A 244 -0.73 3.30 -17.43
CA ALA A 244 0.71 3.46 -17.32
C ALA A 244 1.14 3.59 -15.85
N ASP A 245 2.41 3.29 -15.55
CA ASP A 245 2.91 3.33 -14.17
C ASP A 245 2.84 4.76 -13.60
N GLU A 246 3.09 5.78 -14.42
CA GLU A 246 2.97 7.19 -14.04
C GLU A 246 1.52 7.56 -13.64
N ASP A 247 0.53 7.07 -14.38
CA ASP A 247 -0.89 7.31 -14.09
C ASP A 247 -1.34 6.58 -12.82
N ILE A 248 -0.83 5.36 -12.59
CA ILE A 248 -1.03 4.62 -11.34
C ILE A 248 -0.51 5.46 -10.16
N LEU A 249 0.72 5.99 -10.27
CA LEU A 249 1.35 6.77 -9.22
C LEU A 249 0.58 8.07 -8.93
N LEU A 250 0.17 8.81 -9.98
CA LEU A 250 -0.64 10.02 -9.84
C LEU A 250 -1.95 9.75 -9.10
N ARG A 251 -2.66 8.68 -9.47
CA ARG A 251 -3.91 8.28 -8.81
C ARG A 251 -3.70 7.83 -7.37
N LEU A 252 -2.62 7.11 -7.08
CA LEU A 252 -2.28 6.70 -5.71
C LEU A 252 -1.92 7.90 -4.82
N VAL A 253 -1.18 8.89 -5.33
CA VAL A 253 -0.88 10.12 -4.58
C VAL A 253 -2.16 10.88 -4.27
N ALA A 254 -3.05 11.06 -5.26
CA ALA A 254 -4.35 11.70 -5.04
C ALA A 254 -5.21 10.93 -4.03
N LEU A 255 -5.22 9.59 -4.11
CA LEU A 255 -5.95 8.75 -3.17
C LEU A 255 -5.36 8.83 -1.76
N ASN A 256 -4.03 8.85 -1.62
CA ASN A 256 -3.38 9.02 -0.32
C ASN A 256 -3.75 10.37 0.32
N ALA A 257 -3.75 11.46 -0.43
CA ALA A 257 -4.20 12.77 0.06
C ALA A 257 -5.67 12.74 0.51
N ALA A 258 -6.55 12.04 -0.23
CA ALA A 258 -7.93 11.85 0.18
C ALA A 258 -8.04 11.03 1.47
N ARG A 259 -7.23 9.97 1.65
CA ARG A 259 -7.18 9.17 2.89
C ARG A 259 -6.70 10.01 4.08
N ALA A 260 -5.66 10.83 3.90
CA ALA A 260 -5.21 11.74 4.95
C ALA A 260 -6.32 12.72 5.38
N ALA A 261 -7.12 13.21 4.43
CA ALA A 261 -8.27 14.07 4.75
C ALA A 261 -9.44 13.31 5.41
N GLU A 262 -9.64 12.02 5.10
CA GLU A 262 -10.57 11.15 5.86
C GLU A 262 -10.08 10.96 7.30
N GLU A 263 -8.81 10.62 7.48
CA GLU A 263 -8.20 10.40 8.81
C GLU A 263 -8.24 11.65 9.67
N ALA A 264 -7.98 12.84 9.10
CA ALA A 264 -8.11 14.12 9.80
C ALA A 264 -9.54 14.41 10.28
N ARG A 265 -10.56 13.82 9.63
CA ARG A 265 -11.96 13.88 10.03
C ARG A 265 -12.38 12.73 10.94
N GLY A 266 -11.42 11.90 11.37
CA GLY A 266 -11.64 10.75 12.22
C GLY A 266 -12.10 9.48 11.49
N LEU A 267 -12.18 9.49 10.15
CA LEU A 267 -12.49 8.30 9.35
C LEU A 267 -11.20 7.57 8.99
N VAL A 268 -10.81 6.58 9.78
CA VAL A 268 -9.62 5.74 9.52
C VAL A 268 -10.04 4.39 8.92
N ARG A 269 -9.43 4.02 7.80
CA ARG A 269 -9.67 2.75 7.10
C ARG A 269 -8.69 1.67 7.55
N TRP A 270 -8.94 1.13 8.74
CA TRP A 270 -8.10 0.08 9.33
C TRP A 270 -8.09 -1.21 8.50
N LEU A 271 -6.91 -1.78 8.26
CA LEU A 271 -6.75 -3.05 7.55
C LEU A 271 -7.06 -4.25 8.44
N ARG A 272 -6.83 -4.12 9.75
CA ARG A 272 -7.17 -5.10 10.78
C ARG A 272 -7.82 -4.39 11.97
N PRO A 273 -9.08 -3.92 11.83
CA PRO A 273 -9.76 -3.13 12.85
C PRO A 273 -9.76 -3.78 14.23
N SER A 274 -9.98 -5.10 14.31
CA SER A 274 -9.99 -5.85 15.58
C SER A 274 -8.68 -5.80 16.36
N PHE A 275 -7.55 -5.52 15.71
CA PHE A 275 -6.25 -5.35 16.35
C PHE A 275 -5.87 -3.87 16.48
N GLN A 276 -6.08 -3.08 15.44
CA GLN A 276 -5.59 -1.71 15.36
C GLN A 276 -6.47 -0.73 16.14
N ALA A 277 -7.77 -0.96 16.16
CA ALA A 277 -8.73 -0.07 16.79
C ALA A 277 -10.03 -0.85 17.15
N PRO A 278 -9.98 -1.75 18.15
CA PRO A 278 -11.11 -2.62 18.51
C PRO A 278 -12.36 -1.85 18.95
N ASP A 279 -12.16 -0.68 19.56
CA ASP A 279 -13.24 0.18 20.06
C ASP A 279 -13.59 1.31 19.06
N TYR A 280 -13.02 1.30 17.86
CA TYR A 280 -13.26 2.34 16.88
C TYR A 280 -14.66 2.23 16.28
N GLN A 281 -15.41 3.31 16.41
CA GLN A 281 -16.65 3.53 15.69
C GLN A 281 -16.38 4.57 14.63
N ALA A 282 -16.57 4.20 13.36
CA ALA A 282 -16.46 5.17 12.28
C ALA A 282 -17.47 6.30 12.55
N PRO A 283 -17.08 7.57 12.35
CA PRO A 283 -18.05 8.65 12.39
C PRO A 283 -19.16 8.27 11.40
N VAL A 284 -20.39 8.20 11.90
CA VAL A 284 -21.56 8.08 11.02
C VAL A 284 -21.40 9.28 10.10
N ALA A 285 -21.27 9.02 8.81
CA ALA A 285 -21.56 10.07 7.86
C ALA A 285 -23.00 10.44 8.19
N GLU A 286 -23.20 11.52 8.95
CA GLU A 286 -24.44 12.27 8.81
C GLU A 286 -24.65 12.30 7.31
N ARG A 287 -25.82 11.84 6.87
CA ARG A 287 -26.32 12.27 5.58
C ARG A 287 -26.23 13.78 5.66
N LEU A 288 -25.12 14.31 5.19
CA LEU A 288 -24.98 15.64 4.69
C LEU A 288 -26.06 15.65 3.62
N ASP A 289 -27.24 16.10 4.04
CA ASP A 289 -28.04 16.97 3.20
C ASP A 289 -27.02 17.87 2.50
N LEU A 290 -26.86 17.67 1.20
CA LEU A 290 -25.86 18.33 0.38
C LEU A 290 -26.26 19.81 0.26
N GLY A 291 -26.13 20.55 1.36
CA GLY A 291 -25.65 21.91 1.28
C GLY A 291 -24.23 21.81 0.76
N GLU A 292 -24.08 22.08 -0.55
CA GLU A 292 -22.83 22.06 -1.32
C GLU A 292 -21.60 22.44 -0.47
N VAL A 293 -20.81 21.43 -0.06
CA VAL A 293 -19.50 21.64 0.54
C VAL A 293 -18.49 21.81 -0.61
N PRO A 294 -17.62 22.83 -0.57
CA PRO A 294 -16.96 23.34 -1.76
C PRO A 294 -15.86 22.39 -2.23
N VAL A 295 -15.91 22.07 -3.53
CA VAL A 295 -14.74 21.57 -4.26
C VAL A 295 -13.66 22.65 -4.18
N ALA A 296 -12.51 22.31 -3.58
CA ALA A 296 -11.32 23.13 -3.66
C ALA A 296 -10.90 23.20 -5.14
N LEU A 297 -10.93 24.42 -5.69
CA LEU A 297 -10.51 24.74 -7.05
C LEU A 297 -9.17 25.49 -7.01
N PRO A 298 -8.35 25.39 -8.08
CA PRO A 298 -6.97 25.83 -8.12
C PRO A 298 -6.79 27.33 -7.86
N ASP A 299 -5.63 27.67 -7.28
CA ASP A 299 -5.17 29.03 -6.97
C ASP A 299 -5.05 29.90 -8.23
N ASN A 300 -6.15 30.48 -8.69
CA ASN A 300 -6.19 31.62 -9.61
C ASN A 300 -7.36 32.53 -9.19
N VAL A 301 -7.25 33.08 -7.98
CA VAL A 301 -8.32 33.89 -7.39
C VAL A 301 -8.14 35.36 -7.82
N ILE A 302 -9.09 35.88 -8.60
CA ILE A 302 -9.09 37.28 -9.07
C ILE A 302 -9.59 38.18 -7.91
N PRO A 303 -8.95 39.32 -7.61
CA PRO A 303 -9.49 40.27 -6.62
C PRO A 303 -10.81 40.88 -7.12
N TRP A 304 -11.80 41.04 -6.24
CA TRP A 304 -13.08 41.63 -6.62
C TRP A 304 -12.93 43.14 -6.89
N PRO A 305 -13.29 43.64 -8.09
CA PRO A 305 -13.11 45.06 -8.41
C PRO A 305 -13.99 46.00 -7.58
N GLY A 306 -13.48 47.18 -7.26
CA GLY A 306 -14.18 48.18 -6.44
C GLY A 306 -15.24 48.98 -7.20
N SER A 307 -15.10 49.12 -8.53
CA SER A 307 -16.03 49.89 -9.36
C SER A 307 -16.98 48.99 -10.16
N LEU A 308 -18.22 49.45 -10.38
CA LEU A 308 -19.23 48.72 -11.13
C LEU A 308 -18.81 48.40 -12.59
N PRO A 309 -18.18 49.33 -13.35
CA PRO A 309 -17.72 49.03 -14.71
C PRO A 309 -16.68 47.91 -14.77
N GLU A 310 -15.77 47.85 -13.79
CA GLU A 310 -14.77 46.78 -13.72
C GLU A 310 -15.39 45.44 -13.32
N GLN A 311 -16.37 45.45 -12.41
CA GLN A 311 -17.11 44.25 -12.04
C GLN A 311 -17.81 43.64 -13.26
N VAL A 312 -18.49 44.47 -14.07
CA VAL A 312 -19.16 44.04 -15.32
C VAL A 312 -18.17 43.40 -16.29
N ARG A 313 -17.03 44.06 -16.54
CA ARG A 313 -16.00 43.56 -17.47
C ARG A 313 -15.44 42.20 -17.05
N VAL A 314 -15.08 42.05 -15.77
CA VAL A 314 -14.45 40.81 -15.27
C VAL A 314 -15.45 39.66 -15.23
N VAL A 315 -16.69 39.91 -14.80
CA VAL A 315 -17.76 38.89 -14.81
C VAL A 315 -18.07 38.45 -16.24
N GLN A 316 -18.12 39.37 -17.21
CA GLN A 316 -18.32 39.04 -18.62
C GLN A 316 -17.18 38.17 -19.18
N SER A 317 -15.92 38.47 -18.85
CA SER A 317 -14.80 37.63 -19.30
C SER A 317 -14.86 36.20 -18.76
N ILE A 318 -15.35 36.01 -17.53
CA ILE A 318 -15.51 34.69 -16.92
C ILE A 318 -16.60 33.90 -17.67
N LEU A 319 -17.74 34.54 -17.97
CA LEU A 319 -18.81 33.90 -18.76
C LEU A 319 -18.38 33.57 -20.19
N ALA A 320 -17.54 34.40 -20.83
CA ALA A 320 -17.07 34.18 -22.19
C ALA A 320 -16.07 33.01 -22.30
N ILE A 321 -15.28 32.75 -21.26
CA ILE A 321 -14.30 31.65 -21.22
C ILE A 321 -14.96 30.33 -20.76
N ALA A 322 -16.10 30.40 -20.08
CA ALA A 322 -16.77 29.23 -19.54
C ALA A 322 -17.34 28.32 -20.64
N ALA A 323 -16.89 27.06 -20.69
CA ALA A 323 -17.40 26.06 -21.63
C ALA A 323 -18.83 25.58 -21.30
N THR A 324 -19.36 25.91 -20.12
CA THR A 324 -20.71 25.54 -19.68
C THR A 324 -21.39 26.69 -18.93
N PRO A 325 -22.74 26.77 -18.90
CA PRO A 325 -23.45 27.80 -18.16
C PRO A 325 -23.16 27.73 -16.66
N LEU A 326 -22.81 28.88 -16.08
CA LEU A 326 -22.36 29.02 -14.70
C LEU A 326 -23.48 29.53 -13.79
N THR A 327 -23.54 29.05 -12.55
CA THR A 327 -24.38 29.66 -11.51
C THR A 327 -23.70 30.91 -10.92
N PRO A 328 -24.43 31.82 -10.25
CA PRO A 328 -23.82 32.92 -9.49
C PRO A 328 -22.76 32.47 -8.47
N GLN A 329 -22.90 31.24 -7.94
CA GLN A 329 -21.96 30.66 -7.00
C GLN A 329 -20.68 30.15 -7.69
N ASP A 330 -20.77 29.66 -8.93
CA ASP A 330 -19.59 29.28 -9.73
C ASP A 330 -18.78 30.51 -10.11
N VAL A 331 -19.45 31.60 -10.52
CA VAL A 331 -18.78 32.87 -10.85
C VAL A 331 -18.15 33.49 -9.60
N ALA A 332 -18.81 33.42 -8.43
CA ALA A 332 -18.26 33.92 -7.18
C ALA A 332 -16.98 33.20 -6.74
N ARG A 333 -16.82 31.91 -7.06
CA ARG A 333 -15.61 31.12 -6.74
C ARG A 333 -14.36 31.60 -7.48
N SER A 334 -14.51 32.34 -8.58
CA SER A 334 -13.37 32.97 -9.27
C SER A 334 -12.81 34.18 -8.51
N PHE A 335 -13.47 34.65 -7.44
CA PHE A 335 -13.10 35.86 -6.72
C PHE A 335 -12.78 35.63 -5.23
N GLN A 336 -11.86 36.44 -4.70
CA GLN A 336 -11.41 36.29 -3.32
C GLN A 336 -12.50 36.69 -2.33
N GLY A 337 -12.96 35.72 -1.52
CA GLY A 337 -13.87 35.96 -0.39
C GLY A 337 -15.26 36.46 -0.79
N LYS A 338 -15.71 36.22 -2.04
CA LYS A 338 -17.05 36.62 -2.51
C LYS A 338 -18.05 35.46 -2.50
N ARG A 339 -19.33 35.82 -2.45
CA ARG A 339 -20.48 34.89 -2.42
C ARG A 339 -21.41 35.22 -3.59
N ALA A 340 -22.29 34.30 -3.98
CA ALA A 340 -23.28 34.51 -5.04
C ALA A 340 -24.03 35.86 -4.95
N ALA A 341 -24.40 36.29 -3.73
CA ALA A 341 -25.11 37.55 -3.49
C ALA A 341 -24.34 38.80 -3.97
N SER A 342 -23.00 38.76 -3.99
CA SER A 342 -22.18 39.89 -4.45
C SER A 342 -22.11 39.99 -5.97
N VAL A 343 -22.27 38.88 -6.69
CA VAL A 343 -22.10 38.80 -8.15
C VAL A 343 -23.45 38.84 -8.87
N ARG A 344 -24.53 38.38 -8.21
CA ARG A 344 -25.89 38.31 -8.77
C ARG A 344 -26.38 39.64 -9.37
N PRO A 345 -26.22 40.81 -8.73
CA PRO A 345 -26.67 42.07 -9.31
C PRO A 345 -25.97 42.39 -10.65
N VAL A 346 -24.70 42.01 -10.79
CA VAL A 346 -23.91 42.22 -12.02
C VAL A 346 -24.37 41.26 -13.13
N LEU A 347 -24.66 40.00 -12.79
CA LEU A 347 -25.19 39.00 -13.72
C LEU A 347 -26.60 39.36 -14.20
N GLU A 348 -27.45 39.87 -13.31
CA GLU A 348 -28.79 40.37 -13.65
C GLU A 348 -28.72 41.61 -14.55
N ALA A 349 -27.80 42.54 -14.26
CA ALA A 349 -27.56 43.70 -15.12
C ALA A 349 -27.07 43.27 -16.51
N LEU A 350 -26.10 42.36 -16.60
CA LEU A 350 -25.59 41.80 -17.86
C LEU A 350 -26.69 41.10 -18.66
N ALA A 351 -27.57 40.34 -18.00
CA ALA A 351 -28.71 39.70 -18.64
C ALA A 351 -29.76 40.71 -19.12
N GLY A 352 -30.01 41.76 -18.34
CA GLY A 352 -30.94 42.84 -18.68
C GLY A 352 -30.50 43.65 -19.91
N ILE A 353 -29.20 43.80 -20.14
CA ILE A 353 -28.64 44.49 -21.32
C ILE A 353 -28.27 43.55 -22.49
N GLY A 354 -28.63 42.26 -22.39
CA GLY A 354 -28.40 41.26 -23.45
C GLY A 354 -26.96 40.80 -23.63
N MET A 355 -26.07 41.09 -22.67
CA MET A 355 -24.66 40.69 -22.67
C MET A 355 -24.41 39.35 -21.94
N ALA A 356 -25.46 38.75 -21.39
CA ALA A 356 -25.48 37.39 -20.87
C ALA A 356 -26.89 36.80 -21.08
N ARG A 357 -27.00 35.49 -21.26
CA ARG A 357 -28.27 34.78 -21.33
C ARG A 357 -28.55 34.05 -20.03
N ARG A 358 -29.71 34.31 -19.43
CA ARG A 358 -30.22 33.55 -18.29
C ARG A 358 -30.90 32.28 -18.79
N LEU A 359 -30.42 31.14 -18.33
CA LEU A 359 -30.96 29.81 -18.62
C LEU A 359 -31.73 29.28 -17.40
N GLY A 360 -32.47 28.18 -17.59
CA GLY A 360 -33.16 27.49 -16.49
C GLY A 360 -32.21 27.10 -15.35
N ASN A 361 -32.74 27.05 -14.12
CA ASN A 361 -32.00 26.74 -12.89
C ASN A 361 -30.93 27.78 -12.49
N ASP A 362 -31.20 29.07 -12.69
CA ASP A 362 -30.35 30.20 -12.27
C ASP A 362 -28.92 30.17 -12.85
N ARG A 363 -28.78 29.73 -14.11
CA ARG A 363 -27.49 29.67 -14.82
C ARG A 363 -27.37 30.78 -15.86
N TYR A 364 -26.14 31.25 -16.05
CA TYR A 364 -25.77 32.33 -16.96
C TYR A 364 -24.72 31.85 -17.96
N ALA A 365 -24.85 32.26 -19.22
CA ALA A 365 -23.89 32.02 -20.29
C ALA A 365 -23.68 33.32 -21.08
N ALA A 366 -22.58 33.40 -21.85
CA ALA A 366 -22.34 34.51 -22.76
C ALA A 366 -23.42 34.66 -23.85
#